data_AF-A0A4S3MQI3-F1
#
_entry.id   AF-A0A4S3MQI3-F1
#
_cell.length_a   1.000
_cell.length_b   1.000
_cell.length_c   1.000
_cell.angle_alpha   90.00
_cell.angle_beta   90.00
_cell.angle_gamma   90.00
#
_symmetry.space_group_name_H-M   'P 1'
#
loop_
_entity.id
_entity.type
_entity.pdbx_description
1 polymer ?
#
loop_
_entity_poly.entity_id
_entity_poly.type
_entity_poly.pdbx_seq_one_letter_code
_entity_poly.pdbx_strand_id
1 'polypeptide(L)'
;MTLQGFFVAAPHDTGDPVMGHYYEMASADPSRPQVWGYTDALSLAPGEVLRLHAMSNAPRIAVTILRDGLTPRPVWQGDIPGGFAETPAQCSVTGCGWPVRLELPVPQDWASGLYRIRMEVPGHASEHMFALRPGAGAPRGDILMILATGTWCAYNDWGGSNHYQGLTGPSGRDFAPHVSILRPWARGFVEWPADAPRIPHASPLRTRPRYPHMEYARASGVSKKYASSGWGAFERPFALWCEAEGIRLDIATQHDLHAWPEVLAPYSRALIVGHDEYWTWEMRDHLEDWVDAGGELARFGGNFFWQTRLSDDLTVQTCFKTRAEAEDPAMTEKSSRLTCYWDHPQVNRPATATMGLTGSAGVYAGWSRCAAHGSGGFTIWRPDHWSVADTGLGYGDVLGAASRIFGYEVDGIDYTMTHGLPHPAAGAGLQGDLTIVGLSPATTLAHSTGPEDADAFIGTLDAEEVAQFVHGKVTPETIGLASRGNGVMAEYRRGKGAVFNAGSCEWVAGLIARDGPVEQVTRRILRGPWRG
;
A
#
# COMPACT_ATOMS: atom_id res chain seq x y z
N MET A 1 11.83 25.91 -3.32
CA MET A 1 12.88 25.12 -2.66
C MET A 1 13.67 24.40 -3.74
N THR A 2 15.00 24.43 -3.71
CA THR A 2 15.86 23.68 -4.64
C THR A 2 15.78 22.18 -4.32
N LEU A 3 15.59 21.34 -5.35
CA LEU A 3 15.59 19.89 -5.18
C LEU A 3 16.97 19.42 -4.70
N GLN A 4 16.98 18.40 -3.84
CA GLN A 4 18.19 17.85 -3.23
C GLN A 4 18.57 16.51 -3.86
N GLY A 5 19.87 16.18 -3.80
CA GLY A 5 20.34 14.87 -4.24
C GLY A 5 19.98 14.59 -5.70
N PHE A 6 19.47 13.40 -5.97
CA PHE A 6 19.17 12.91 -7.33
C PHE A 6 17.74 13.23 -7.79
N PHE A 7 17.04 14.11 -7.07
CA PHE A 7 15.72 14.56 -7.49
C PHE A 7 15.82 15.56 -8.64
N VAL A 8 15.05 15.30 -9.68
CA VAL A 8 14.91 16.14 -10.86
C VAL A 8 13.48 16.65 -10.96
N ALA A 9 13.36 17.88 -11.46
CA ALA A 9 12.06 18.46 -11.79
C ALA A 9 11.60 17.88 -13.13
N ALA A 10 10.38 17.36 -13.20
CA ALA A 10 9.77 17.03 -14.49
C ALA A 10 9.58 18.30 -15.34
N PRO A 11 9.42 18.19 -16.67
CA PRO A 11 9.32 19.35 -17.56
C PRO A 11 8.26 20.40 -17.18
N HIS A 12 7.24 20.01 -16.42
CA HIS A 12 6.12 20.87 -16.01
C HIS A 12 6.01 21.04 -14.49
N ASP A 13 7.09 20.76 -13.76
CA ASP A 13 7.13 20.99 -12.32
C ASP A 13 7.02 22.48 -11.99
N THR A 14 6.05 22.83 -11.15
CA THR A 14 5.79 24.22 -10.76
C THR A 14 6.59 24.66 -9.54
N GLY A 15 7.36 23.77 -8.91
CA GLY A 15 7.98 24.04 -7.62
C GLY A 15 7.07 23.71 -6.43
N ASP A 16 5.79 23.40 -6.68
CA ASP A 16 4.81 23.09 -5.65
C ASP A 16 5.05 21.68 -5.06
N PRO A 17 5.05 21.50 -3.73
CA PRO A 17 5.27 20.19 -3.12
C PRO A 17 4.15 19.18 -3.37
N VAL A 18 2.92 19.66 -3.57
CA VAL A 18 1.72 18.83 -3.73
C VAL A 18 1.49 18.53 -5.19
N MET A 19 1.27 19.57 -6.00
CA MET A 19 0.90 19.47 -7.41
C MET A 19 2.09 19.31 -8.36
N GLY A 20 3.28 19.76 -7.97
CA GLY A 20 4.48 19.69 -8.81
C GLY A 20 4.95 18.26 -9.03
N HIS A 21 5.51 17.95 -10.20
CA HIS A 21 6.02 16.61 -10.51
C HIS A 21 7.55 16.61 -10.43
N TYR A 22 8.10 15.89 -9.44
CA TYR A 22 9.53 15.71 -9.26
C TYR A 22 9.78 14.27 -8.83
N TYR A 23 10.94 13.73 -9.19
CA TYR A 23 11.25 12.31 -8.98
C TYR A 23 12.75 12.07 -8.87
N GLU A 24 13.10 10.93 -8.29
CA GLU A 24 14.47 10.45 -8.21
C GLU A 24 14.84 9.65 -9.46
N MET A 25 16.04 9.87 -9.99
CA MET A 25 16.59 9.09 -11.11
C MET A 25 18.12 9.13 -11.09
N ALA A 26 18.75 8.11 -11.67
CA ALA A 26 20.18 8.13 -11.94
C ALA A 26 20.57 9.32 -12.84
N SER A 27 21.71 9.94 -12.55
CA SER A 27 22.23 11.07 -13.30
C SER A 27 22.96 10.60 -14.56
N ALA A 28 22.79 11.31 -15.68
CA ALA A 28 23.59 11.09 -16.88
C ALA A 28 25.02 11.66 -16.79
N ASP A 29 25.34 12.42 -15.74
CA ASP A 29 26.68 12.98 -15.52
C ASP A 29 27.64 11.88 -15.03
N PRO A 30 28.64 11.48 -15.83
CA PRO A 30 29.57 10.42 -15.45
C PRO A 30 30.53 10.83 -14.33
N SER A 31 30.65 12.12 -14.01
CA SER A 31 31.52 12.62 -12.94
C SER A 31 30.87 12.59 -11.56
N ARG A 32 29.54 12.50 -11.51
CA ARG A 32 28.77 12.53 -10.28
C ARG A 32 28.82 11.16 -9.57
N PRO A 33 29.33 11.05 -8.34
CA PRO A 33 29.33 9.78 -7.63
C PRO A 33 27.90 9.27 -7.44
N GLN A 34 27.61 8.06 -7.92
CA GLN A 34 26.29 7.46 -7.85
C GLN A 34 26.36 5.95 -7.95
N VAL A 35 25.36 5.29 -7.38
CA VAL A 35 25.14 3.86 -7.48
C VAL A 35 23.64 3.59 -7.31
N TRP A 36 23.10 2.71 -8.14
CA TRP A 36 21.70 2.31 -8.11
C TRP A 36 21.59 0.84 -8.51
N GLY A 37 20.55 0.17 -8.03
CA GLY A 37 20.28 -1.20 -8.43
C GLY A 37 18.90 -1.68 -8.05
N TYR A 38 18.54 -2.81 -8.64
CA TYR A 38 17.26 -3.49 -8.46
C TYR A 38 17.42 -4.99 -8.73
N THR A 39 16.44 -5.78 -8.32
CA THR A 39 16.35 -7.22 -8.61
C THR A 39 15.34 -7.49 -9.71
N ASP A 40 15.53 -8.58 -10.46
CA ASP A 40 14.61 -9.04 -11.51
C ASP A 40 13.32 -9.67 -10.96
N ALA A 41 13.28 -9.96 -9.66
CA ALA A 41 12.10 -10.41 -8.93
C ALA A 41 11.96 -9.69 -7.58
N LEU A 42 10.72 -9.56 -7.10
CA LEU A 42 10.42 -8.99 -5.78
C LEU A 42 10.55 -10.01 -4.65
N SER A 43 10.53 -11.29 -4.98
CA SER A 43 10.47 -12.39 -4.02
C SER A 43 11.28 -13.58 -4.49
N LEU A 44 12.02 -14.19 -3.57
CA LEU A 44 12.86 -15.36 -3.82
C LEU A 44 12.56 -16.46 -2.81
N ALA A 45 12.89 -17.70 -3.15
CA ALA A 45 12.95 -18.84 -2.24
C ALA A 45 14.41 -19.28 -2.02
N PRO A 46 14.73 -19.91 -0.89
CA PRO A 46 16.05 -20.51 -0.67
C PRO A 46 16.43 -21.49 -1.79
N GLY A 47 17.64 -21.34 -2.33
CA GLY A 47 18.14 -22.08 -3.50
C GLY A 47 17.91 -21.38 -4.84
N GLU A 48 17.04 -20.37 -4.92
CA GLU A 48 16.95 -19.51 -6.10
C GLU A 48 18.17 -18.56 -6.17
N VAL A 49 18.34 -17.89 -7.31
CA VAL A 49 19.47 -16.98 -7.53
C VAL A 49 18.98 -15.55 -7.46
N LEU A 50 19.51 -14.78 -6.52
CA LEU A 50 19.35 -13.33 -6.50
C LEU A 50 20.19 -12.71 -7.60
N ARG A 51 19.55 -12.01 -8.54
CA ARG A 51 20.24 -11.19 -9.56
C ARG A 51 20.10 -9.72 -9.23
N LEU A 52 21.23 -9.07 -8.95
CA LEU A 52 21.27 -7.63 -8.74
C LEU A 52 21.73 -6.95 -10.03
N HIS A 53 20.81 -6.24 -10.67
CA HIS A 53 21.10 -5.31 -11.74
C HIS A 53 21.59 -4.00 -11.11
N ALA A 54 22.72 -3.47 -11.57
CA ALA A 54 23.26 -2.25 -10.99
C ALA A 54 24.04 -1.41 -12.00
N MET A 55 23.98 -0.10 -11.79
CA MET A 55 24.85 0.86 -12.46
C MET A 55 25.54 1.76 -11.43
N SER A 56 26.74 2.23 -11.78
CA SER A 56 27.51 3.14 -10.94
C SER A 56 28.56 3.87 -11.77
N ASN A 57 28.85 5.12 -11.42
CA ASN A 57 30.00 5.83 -11.98
C ASN A 57 31.33 5.37 -11.37
N ALA A 58 31.28 4.69 -10.21
CA ALA A 58 32.46 4.09 -9.61
C ALA A 58 32.76 2.70 -10.23
N PRO A 59 34.03 2.29 -10.27
CA PRO A 59 34.42 0.98 -10.83
C PRO A 59 34.07 -0.20 -9.92
N ARG A 60 33.82 0.04 -8.63
CA ARG A 60 33.44 -0.96 -7.64
C ARG A 60 32.30 -0.44 -6.79
N ILE A 61 31.41 -1.33 -6.40
CA ILE A 61 30.29 -1.06 -5.51
C ILE A 61 30.44 -1.98 -4.30
N ALA A 62 30.43 -1.40 -3.10
CA ALA A 62 30.30 -2.18 -1.87
C ALA A 62 28.82 -2.53 -1.67
N VAL A 63 28.51 -3.80 -1.46
CA VAL A 63 27.14 -4.28 -1.25
C VAL A 63 27.03 -5.02 0.07
N THR A 64 26.02 -4.67 0.85
CA THR A 64 25.62 -5.39 2.06
C THR A 64 24.17 -5.83 1.92
N ILE A 65 23.91 -7.12 2.11
CA ILE A 65 22.55 -7.67 2.23
C ILE A 65 22.27 -7.87 3.72
N LEU A 66 21.18 -7.27 4.21
CA LEU A 66 20.73 -7.36 5.60
C LEU A 66 19.36 -8.01 5.66
N ARG A 67 19.19 -8.99 6.56
CA ARG A 67 17.84 -9.37 7.00
C ARG A 67 17.32 -8.27 7.91
N ASP A 68 16.21 -7.64 7.53
CA ASP A 68 15.58 -6.61 8.35
C ASP A 68 14.87 -7.23 9.58
N GLY A 69 14.61 -6.41 10.59
CA GLY A 69 14.05 -6.80 11.87
C GLY A 69 14.42 -5.82 12.98
N LEU A 70 14.05 -6.11 14.23
CA LEU A 70 14.37 -5.28 15.40
C LEU A 70 15.87 -5.04 15.53
N THR A 71 16.65 -6.09 15.24
CA THR A 71 18.10 -6.01 15.06
C THR A 71 18.44 -6.45 13.64
N PRO A 72 18.62 -5.51 12.69
CA PRO A 72 19.01 -5.87 11.33
C PRO A 72 20.34 -6.64 11.34
N ARG A 73 20.38 -7.77 10.63
CA ARG A 73 21.56 -8.65 10.60
C ARG A 73 22.16 -8.70 9.20
N PRO A 74 23.43 -8.29 9.00
CA PRO A 74 24.13 -8.56 7.75
C PRO A 74 24.22 -10.06 7.51
N VAL A 75 23.78 -10.53 6.34
CA VAL A 75 23.83 -11.93 5.94
C VAL A 75 24.82 -12.19 4.80
N TRP A 76 25.18 -11.13 4.07
CA TRP A 76 26.18 -11.18 3.02
C TRP A 76 26.80 -9.79 2.82
N GLN A 77 28.10 -9.76 2.54
CA GLN A 77 28.86 -8.55 2.21
C GLN A 77 29.87 -8.87 1.11
N GLY A 78 30.04 -7.96 0.17
CA GLY A 78 31.02 -8.11 -0.89
C GLY A 78 31.16 -6.86 -1.75
N ASP A 79 32.21 -6.85 -2.56
CA ASP A 79 32.38 -5.87 -3.63
C ASP A 79 31.97 -6.48 -4.97
N ILE A 80 31.23 -5.70 -5.76
CA ILE A 80 30.80 -6.10 -7.10
C ILE A 80 31.32 -5.11 -8.15
N PRO A 81 31.44 -5.52 -9.42
CA PRO A 81 31.81 -4.60 -10.50
C PRO A 81 30.80 -3.45 -10.60
N GLY A 82 31.31 -2.23 -10.59
CA GLY A 82 30.53 -1.06 -10.99
C GLY A 82 30.58 -0.86 -12.50
N GLY A 83 30.31 0.38 -12.94
CA GLY A 83 30.34 0.76 -14.34
C GLY A 83 29.03 1.37 -14.80
N PHE A 84 29.16 2.49 -15.51
CA PHE A 84 28.02 3.26 -15.99
C PHE A 84 27.21 2.45 -16.98
N ALA A 85 25.89 2.55 -16.85
CA ALA A 85 24.93 2.10 -17.85
C ALA A 85 23.90 3.21 -18.00
N GLU A 86 23.52 3.48 -19.24
CA GLU A 86 22.52 4.51 -19.54
C GLU A 86 21.18 4.14 -18.89
N THR A 87 20.48 5.14 -18.35
CA THR A 87 19.13 4.96 -17.81
C THR A 87 18.13 5.54 -18.82
N PRO A 88 17.28 4.70 -19.45
CA PRO A 88 16.28 5.19 -20.39
C PRO A 88 15.31 6.18 -19.76
N ALA A 89 14.87 7.18 -20.51
CA ALA A 89 13.91 8.19 -20.02
C ALA A 89 12.57 7.60 -19.55
N GLN A 90 12.16 6.45 -20.12
CA GLN A 90 10.93 5.73 -19.78
C GLN A 90 11.20 4.47 -18.93
N CYS A 91 12.30 4.44 -18.17
CA CYS A 91 12.68 3.27 -17.37
C CYS A 91 11.62 2.86 -16.32
N SER A 92 10.77 3.80 -15.89
CA SER A 92 9.60 3.51 -15.05
C SER A 92 8.59 2.56 -15.69
N VAL A 93 8.53 2.55 -17.03
CA VAL A 93 7.59 1.76 -17.85
C VAL A 93 8.29 0.54 -18.44
N THR A 94 9.50 0.71 -18.98
CA THR A 94 10.21 -0.33 -19.75
C THR A 94 11.30 -1.05 -18.96
N GLY A 95 11.57 -0.61 -17.73
CA GLY A 95 12.74 -1.03 -16.97
C GLY A 95 14.01 -0.27 -17.37
N CYS A 96 15.01 -0.35 -16.50
CA CYS A 96 16.26 0.38 -16.67
C CYS A 96 17.25 -0.30 -17.63
N GLY A 97 17.14 -1.62 -17.80
CA GLY A 97 18.03 -2.38 -18.68
C GLY A 97 19.49 -2.44 -18.22
N TRP A 98 19.77 -2.27 -16.93
CA TRP A 98 21.15 -2.34 -16.42
C TRP A 98 21.67 -3.77 -16.43
N PRO A 99 22.99 -3.97 -16.57
CA PRO A 99 23.59 -5.30 -16.52
C PRO A 99 23.47 -5.90 -15.11
N VAL A 100 23.37 -7.23 -15.06
CA VAL A 100 23.54 -7.99 -13.82
C VAL A 100 24.99 -7.82 -13.35
N ARG A 101 25.17 -7.38 -12.11
CA ARG A 101 26.48 -7.18 -11.47
C ARG A 101 26.78 -8.18 -10.37
N LEU A 102 25.75 -8.87 -9.87
CA LEU A 102 25.87 -9.95 -8.89
C LEU A 102 24.81 -11.01 -9.17
N GLU A 103 25.25 -12.26 -9.21
CA GLU A 103 24.39 -13.44 -9.09
C GLU A 103 24.78 -14.16 -7.80
N LEU A 104 23.84 -14.25 -6.87
CA LEU A 104 24.06 -14.85 -5.56
C LEU A 104 23.04 -15.98 -5.35
N PRO A 105 23.48 -17.25 -5.30
CA PRO A 105 22.62 -18.34 -4.86
C PRO A 105 22.17 -18.07 -3.42
N VAL A 106 20.86 -18.02 -3.20
CA VAL A 106 20.28 -17.77 -1.88
C VAL A 106 20.51 -19.00 -1.01
N PRO A 107 21.24 -18.88 0.12
CA PRO A 107 21.51 -20.00 1.01
C PRO A 107 20.24 -20.65 1.57
N GLN A 108 20.29 -21.97 1.77
CA GLN A 108 19.16 -22.77 2.28
C GLN A 108 18.77 -22.43 3.74
N ASP A 109 19.69 -21.83 4.50
CA ASP A 109 19.53 -21.49 5.91
C ASP A 109 19.06 -20.05 6.14
N TRP A 110 18.86 -19.26 5.08
CA TRP A 110 18.26 -17.94 5.20
C TRP A 110 16.78 -18.06 5.58
N ALA A 111 16.43 -17.44 6.71
CA ALA A 111 15.08 -17.45 7.23
C ALA A 111 14.16 -16.51 6.45
N SER A 112 12.87 -16.84 6.36
CA SER A 112 11.89 -15.93 5.75
C SER A 112 11.90 -14.55 6.41
N GLY A 113 11.63 -13.54 5.60
CA GLY A 113 11.66 -12.14 5.99
C GLY A 113 11.96 -11.23 4.81
N LEU A 114 12.04 -9.92 5.10
CA LEU A 114 12.44 -8.93 4.12
C LEU A 114 13.94 -8.68 4.23
N TYR A 115 14.61 -8.61 3.09
CA TYR A 115 16.04 -8.41 2.98
C TYR A 115 16.30 -7.09 2.25
N ARG A 116 17.13 -6.24 2.86
CA ARG A 116 17.56 -4.97 2.29
C ARG A 116 18.93 -5.14 1.65
N ILE A 117 19.10 -4.57 0.47
CA ILE A 117 20.36 -4.52 -0.26
C ILE A 117 20.83 -3.07 -0.22
N ARG A 118 21.89 -2.80 0.53
CA ARG A 118 22.55 -1.50 0.58
C ARG A 118 23.73 -1.51 -0.40
N MET A 119 23.75 -0.54 -1.31
CA MET A 119 24.80 -0.37 -2.32
C MET A 119 25.51 0.96 -2.07
N GLU A 120 26.84 0.94 -2.00
CA GLU A 120 27.63 2.09 -1.60
C GLU A 120 28.84 2.32 -2.49
N VAL A 121 29.10 3.59 -2.75
CA VAL A 121 30.31 4.10 -3.37
C VAL A 121 30.75 5.37 -2.62
N PRO A 122 32.01 5.80 -2.72
CA PRO A 122 32.41 7.08 -2.12
C PRO A 122 31.50 8.22 -2.59
N GLY A 123 30.77 8.84 -1.66
CA GLY A 123 29.88 9.97 -1.93
C GLY A 123 28.43 9.63 -2.29
N HIS A 124 28.03 8.35 -2.39
CA HIS A 124 26.63 7.97 -2.62
C HIS A 124 26.30 6.57 -2.09
N ALA A 125 25.07 6.41 -1.61
CA ALA A 125 24.49 5.13 -1.27
C ALA A 125 23.03 5.08 -1.75
N SER A 126 22.58 3.88 -2.13
CA SER A 126 21.18 3.59 -2.43
C SER A 126 20.78 2.25 -1.83
N GLU A 127 19.48 2.04 -1.73
CA GLU A 127 18.91 0.82 -1.16
C GLU A 127 17.92 0.18 -2.11
N HIS A 128 17.85 -1.15 -2.05
CA HIS A 128 16.83 -1.97 -2.67
C HIS A 128 16.34 -3.01 -1.66
N MET A 129 15.29 -3.74 -1.98
CA MET A 129 14.78 -4.82 -1.12
C MET A 129 14.16 -5.95 -1.92
N PHE A 130 14.16 -7.15 -1.32
CA PHE A 130 13.42 -8.31 -1.80
C PHE A 130 12.87 -9.10 -0.61
N ALA A 131 11.75 -9.81 -0.85
CA ALA A 131 11.19 -10.75 0.10
C ALA A 131 11.86 -12.12 -0.05
N LEU A 132 12.10 -12.80 1.06
CA LEU A 132 12.48 -14.20 1.06
C LEU A 132 11.34 -15.05 1.62
N ARG A 133 10.82 -15.93 0.77
CA ARG A 133 9.83 -16.93 1.13
C ARG A 133 10.43 -18.01 2.01
N PRO A 134 9.61 -18.66 2.85
CA PRO A 134 10.08 -19.78 3.66
C PRO A 134 10.42 -21.01 2.80
N GLY A 135 11.61 -21.59 3.02
CA GLY A 135 12.11 -22.76 2.29
C GLY A 135 11.27 -24.03 2.52
N ALA A 136 11.34 -24.98 1.57
CA ALA A 136 10.48 -26.18 1.53
C ALA A 136 10.56 -27.11 2.77
N GLY A 137 11.58 -26.95 3.62
CA GLY A 137 11.72 -27.68 4.89
C GLY A 137 12.01 -26.80 6.11
N ALA A 138 11.93 -25.47 5.97
CA ALA A 138 12.16 -24.55 7.08
C ALA A 138 10.97 -24.59 8.06
N PRO A 139 11.20 -24.43 9.38
CA PRO A 139 10.11 -24.18 10.32
C PRO A 139 9.31 -22.96 9.85
N ARG A 140 8.00 -23.13 9.70
CA ARG A 140 7.10 -22.04 9.29
C ARG A 140 6.86 -21.08 10.46
N GLY A 141 6.64 -19.82 10.11
CA GLY A 141 6.04 -18.83 10.96
C GLY A 141 4.59 -19.19 11.31
N ASP A 142 4.04 -18.49 12.29
CA ASP A 142 2.68 -18.75 12.77
C ASP A 142 1.64 -18.09 11.83
N ILE A 143 2.07 -17.05 11.09
CA ILE A 143 1.24 -16.22 10.21
C ILE A 143 2.05 -15.89 8.95
N LEU A 144 1.41 -15.95 7.78
CA LEU A 144 1.99 -15.43 6.54
C LEU A 144 1.62 -13.97 6.34
N MET A 145 2.61 -13.08 6.33
CA MET A 145 2.43 -11.69 5.94
C MET A 145 2.54 -11.54 4.43
N ILE A 146 1.51 -10.98 3.79
CA ILE A 146 1.47 -10.69 2.36
C ILE A 146 1.79 -9.21 2.17
N LEU A 147 2.91 -8.92 1.53
CA LEU A 147 3.36 -7.56 1.26
C LEU A 147 2.55 -6.95 0.11
N ALA A 148 2.17 -5.68 0.26
CA ALA A 148 1.34 -4.93 -0.71
C ALA A 148 2.14 -4.47 -1.94
N THR A 149 2.89 -5.39 -2.56
CA THR A 149 3.85 -5.07 -3.63
C THR A 149 3.19 -4.50 -4.88
N GLY A 150 1.91 -4.77 -5.14
CA GLY A 150 1.15 -4.13 -6.21
C GLY A 150 0.99 -2.63 -5.97
N THR A 151 0.68 -2.23 -4.73
CA THR A 151 0.65 -0.81 -4.31
C THR A 151 2.06 -0.22 -4.33
N TRP A 152 3.08 -0.97 -3.93
CA TRP A 152 4.46 -0.48 -4.01
C TRP A 152 4.84 -0.14 -5.46
N CYS A 153 4.51 -1.01 -6.42
CA CYS A 153 4.74 -0.77 -7.84
C CYS A 153 3.94 0.44 -8.37
N ALA A 154 2.67 0.54 -7.97
CA ALA A 154 1.76 1.61 -8.39
C ALA A 154 2.21 3.01 -7.95
N TYR A 155 2.86 3.11 -6.79
CA TYR A 155 3.28 4.37 -6.19
C TYR A 155 4.76 4.69 -6.41
N ASN A 156 5.60 3.72 -6.75
CA ASN A 156 7.04 3.95 -6.97
C ASN A 156 7.25 4.97 -8.10
N ASP A 157 7.66 6.18 -7.72
CA ASP A 157 7.92 7.32 -8.60
C ASP A 157 9.37 7.39 -9.07
N TRP A 158 10.23 6.42 -8.72
CA TRP A 158 11.58 6.35 -9.26
C TRP A 158 11.53 6.22 -10.77
N GLY A 159 12.28 7.07 -11.46
CA GLY A 159 12.26 7.18 -12.92
C GLY A 159 11.13 8.03 -13.49
N GLY A 160 10.28 8.61 -12.64
CA GLY A 160 9.37 9.70 -13.01
C GLY A 160 7.98 9.30 -13.51
N SER A 161 7.65 8.02 -13.64
CA SER A 161 6.24 7.64 -13.86
C SER A 161 5.77 6.54 -12.90
N ASN A 162 4.50 6.64 -12.50
CA ASN A 162 3.77 5.66 -11.72
C ASN A 162 2.26 5.74 -12.11
N HIS A 163 1.36 5.11 -11.35
CA HIS A 163 -0.08 5.12 -11.66
C HIS A 163 -0.82 6.42 -11.25
N TYR A 164 -0.11 7.48 -10.84
CA TYR A 164 -0.68 8.77 -10.42
C TYR A 164 -0.04 9.98 -11.10
N GLN A 165 1.26 9.91 -11.41
CA GLN A 165 2.03 10.96 -12.07
C GLN A 165 2.93 10.32 -13.11
N GLY A 166 3.24 11.04 -14.20
CA GLY A 166 4.11 10.46 -15.21
C GLY A 166 4.65 11.43 -16.23
N LEU A 167 5.47 10.85 -17.10
CA LEU A 167 6.12 11.50 -18.24
C LEU A 167 5.59 10.92 -19.56
N THR A 168 4.38 10.34 -19.52
CA THR A 168 3.82 9.58 -20.63
C THR A 168 2.72 10.37 -21.35
N GLY A 169 2.21 9.77 -22.42
CA GLY A 169 1.14 10.31 -23.24
C GLY A 169 1.55 11.52 -24.10
N PRO A 170 0.64 12.04 -24.93
CA PRO A 170 0.94 13.12 -25.88
C PRO A 170 1.36 14.42 -25.19
N SER A 171 0.90 14.63 -23.96
CA SER A 171 1.20 15.83 -23.17
C SER A 171 2.52 15.73 -22.39
N GLY A 172 3.12 14.53 -22.31
CA GLY A 172 4.31 14.26 -21.48
C GLY A 172 4.06 14.41 -19.97
N ARG A 173 2.80 14.32 -19.53
CA ARG A 173 2.37 14.52 -18.13
C ARG A 173 1.43 13.43 -17.63
N ASP A 174 1.05 12.50 -18.50
CA ASP A 174 0.04 11.50 -18.16
C ASP A 174 0.71 10.43 -17.28
N PHE A 175 -0.03 9.92 -16.29
CA PHE A 175 0.42 8.77 -15.51
C PHE A 175 0.61 7.55 -16.42
N ALA A 176 1.45 6.61 -16.01
CA ALA A 176 1.73 5.42 -16.79
C ALA A 176 0.74 4.29 -16.44
N PRO A 177 -0.05 3.77 -17.41
CA PRO A 177 -0.87 2.58 -17.19
C PRO A 177 -0.05 1.32 -16.97
N HIS A 178 1.20 1.30 -17.46
CA HIS A 178 2.13 0.19 -17.30
C HIS A 178 3.34 0.66 -16.48
N VAL A 179 3.71 -0.10 -15.45
CA VAL A 179 4.89 0.18 -14.62
C VAL A 179 5.72 -1.08 -14.46
N SER A 180 7.05 -0.93 -14.55
CA SER A 180 7.99 -2.05 -14.42
C SER A 180 8.56 -2.16 -13.00
N ILE A 181 8.82 -3.38 -12.55
CA ILE A 181 9.62 -3.65 -11.34
C ILE A 181 11.13 -3.56 -11.60
N LEU A 182 11.56 -3.52 -12.87
CA LEU A 182 12.97 -3.54 -13.28
C LEU A 182 13.61 -2.15 -13.13
N ARG A 183 13.45 -1.58 -11.95
CA ARG A 183 13.92 -0.25 -11.55
C ARG A 183 14.09 -0.20 -10.02
N PRO A 184 14.93 0.72 -9.51
CA PRO A 184 15.04 0.94 -8.07
C PRO A 184 13.73 1.34 -7.41
N TRP A 185 13.65 1.11 -6.09
CA TRP A 185 12.64 1.74 -5.25
C TRP A 185 13.02 3.19 -4.97
N ALA A 186 12.04 4.10 -5.06
CA ALA A 186 12.27 5.48 -4.70
C ALA A 186 12.62 5.62 -3.21
N ARG A 187 13.49 6.57 -2.88
CA ARG A 187 13.88 6.84 -1.49
C ARG A 187 12.65 7.03 -0.60
N GLY A 188 12.62 6.30 0.51
CA GLY A 188 11.50 6.28 1.47
C GLY A 188 10.65 5.00 1.45
N PHE A 189 10.71 4.21 0.38
CA PHE A 189 9.97 2.94 0.28
C PHE A 189 10.59 1.83 1.14
N VAL A 190 11.93 1.79 1.22
CA VAL A 190 12.66 0.76 1.98
C VAL A 190 12.83 1.16 3.45
N GLU A 191 13.21 2.41 3.71
CA GLU A 191 13.42 2.92 5.07
C GLU A 191 12.66 4.23 5.27
N TRP A 192 11.96 4.32 6.40
CA TRP A 192 11.25 5.53 6.80
C TRP A 192 12.24 6.60 7.29
N PRO A 193 12.22 7.83 6.76
CA PRO A 193 13.07 8.89 7.27
C PRO A 193 12.65 9.29 8.70
N ALA A 194 13.61 9.36 9.63
CA ALA A 194 13.34 9.37 11.07
C ALA A 194 12.41 10.50 11.56
N ASP A 195 12.45 11.68 10.94
CA ASP A 195 11.63 12.86 11.29
C ASP A 195 10.48 13.11 10.31
N ALA A 196 10.23 12.17 9.38
CA ALA A 196 9.22 12.35 8.36
C ALA A 196 7.79 12.24 8.92
N PRO A 197 6.89 13.20 8.59
CA PRO A 197 5.51 13.17 9.07
C PRO A 197 4.67 12.12 8.32
N ARG A 198 3.73 11.50 9.04
CA ARG A 198 2.69 10.65 8.42
C ARG A 198 1.62 11.51 7.74
N ILE A 199 0.78 10.89 6.92
CA ILE A 199 -0.25 11.59 6.14
C ILE A 199 -1.31 12.29 7.01
N PRO A 200 -1.86 11.67 8.08
CA PRO A 200 -2.92 12.30 8.86
C PRO A 200 -2.54 13.64 9.48
N HIS A 201 -3.14 14.72 8.97
CA HIS A 201 -2.90 16.08 9.42
C HIS A 201 -4.16 16.94 9.23
N ALA A 202 -4.48 17.70 10.28
CA ALA A 202 -5.62 18.61 10.30
C ALA A 202 -5.13 20.06 10.32
N SER A 203 -5.22 20.75 9.19
CA SER A 203 -4.94 22.18 9.14
C SER A 203 -6.02 22.97 9.89
N PRO A 204 -5.70 24.11 10.53
CA PRO A 204 -6.69 24.94 11.22
C PRO A 204 -7.92 25.23 10.35
N LEU A 205 -9.11 25.31 10.95
CA LEU A 205 -10.33 25.60 10.20
C LEU A 205 -10.23 26.96 9.48
N ARG A 206 -10.88 27.07 8.31
CA ARG A 206 -10.89 28.28 7.47
C ARG A 206 -9.53 28.73 6.95
N THR A 207 -8.59 27.81 6.81
CA THR A 207 -7.31 28.03 6.11
C THR A 207 -7.18 27.08 4.94
N ARG A 208 -6.29 27.36 3.99
CA ARG A 208 -5.92 26.37 2.98
C ARG A 208 -5.32 25.12 3.66
N PRO A 209 -5.69 23.90 3.20
CA PRO A 209 -5.09 22.68 3.71
C PRO A 209 -3.59 22.61 3.41
N ARG A 210 -2.86 21.95 4.31
CA ARG A 210 -1.43 21.71 4.21
C ARG A 210 -1.16 20.22 4.12
N TYR A 211 -0.06 19.86 3.47
CA TYR A 211 0.35 18.47 3.24
C TYR A 211 1.77 18.27 3.75
N PRO A 212 1.97 18.18 5.09
CA PRO A 212 3.31 18.17 5.68
C PRO A 212 4.22 17.07 5.11
N HIS A 213 3.67 15.90 4.79
CA HIS A 213 4.45 14.81 4.19
C HIS A 213 4.98 15.16 2.80
N MET A 214 4.19 15.79 1.92
CA MET A 214 4.66 16.20 0.59
C MET A 214 5.61 17.41 0.66
N GLU A 215 5.37 18.33 1.59
CA GLU A 215 6.26 19.46 1.87
C GLU A 215 7.63 18.97 2.36
N TYR A 216 7.63 18.00 3.28
CA TYR A 216 8.83 17.32 3.75
C TYR A 216 9.54 16.59 2.62
N ALA A 217 8.83 15.79 1.81
CA ALA A 217 9.41 15.03 0.71
C ALA A 217 10.21 15.93 -0.25
N ARG A 218 9.61 17.06 -0.64
CA ARG A 218 10.25 18.03 -1.52
C ARG A 218 11.44 18.72 -0.87
N ALA A 219 11.36 19.05 0.41
CA ALA A 219 12.42 19.73 1.14
C ALA A 219 13.62 18.82 1.43
N SER A 220 13.38 17.54 1.68
CA SER A 220 14.37 16.57 2.17
C SER A 220 14.92 15.62 1.10
N GLY A 221 14.42 15.71 -0.13
CA GLY A 221 14.81 14.83 -1.23
C GLY A 221 14.45 13.38 -0.93
N VAL A 222 13.16 13.13 -0.72
CA VAL A 222 12.55 11.81 -0.54
C VAL A 222 11.37 11.71 -1.53
N SER A 223 10.99 10.50 -1.94
CA SER A 223 9.83 10.27 -2.82
C SER A 223 8.62 11.03 -2.29
N LYS A 224 7.79 11.61 -3.15
CA LYS A 224 6.52 12.20 -2.69
C LYS A 224 5.58 11.13 -2.13
N LYS A 225 5.76 9.88 -2.56
CA LYS A 225 4.92 8.73 -2.22
C LYS A 225 5.43 7.90 -1.04
N TYR A 226 6.51 8.31 -0.37
CA TYR A 226 7.10 7.57 0.77
C TYR A 226 6.10 7.30 1.91
N ALA A 227 5.14 8.19 2.11
CA ALA A 227 4.13 8.06 3.15
C ALA A 227 2.86 7.33 2.69
N SER A 228 2.73 7.10 1.38
CA SER A 228 1.57 6.45 0.76
C SER A 228 1.76 4.96 0.57
N SER A 229 3.00 4.46 0.50
CA SER A 229 3.29 3.07 0.15
C SER A 229 4.72 2.67 0.56
N GLY A 230 4.99 1.37 0.55
CA GLY A 230 6.33 0.79 0.77
C GLY A 230 6.52 0.20 2.17
N TRP A 231 7.45 -0.76 2.24
CA TRP A 231 7.85 -1.45 3.46
C TRP A 231 8.07 -0.51 4.64
N GLY A 232 8.82 0.58 4.44
CA GLY A 232 9.17 1.52 5.49
C GLY A 232 7.95 2.17 6.17
N ALA A 233 6.88 2.41 5.43
CA ALA A 233 5.73 3.18 5.90
C ALA A 233 4.74 2.38 6.76
N PHE A 234 4.50 1.11 6.41
CA PHE A 234 3.42 0.31 7.00
C PHE A 234 3.88 -1.07 7.46
N GLU A 235 4.36 -1.91 6.56
CA GLU A 235 4.63 -3.31 6.85
C GLU A 235 5.80 -3.47 7.84
N ARG A 236 6.85 -2.64 7.71
CA ARG A 236 8.01 -2.67 8.61
C ARG A 236 7.63 -2.40 10.06
N PRO A 237 7.01 -1.24 10.43
CA PRO A 237 6.68 -0.99 11.83
C PRO A 237 5.75 -2.05 12.43
N PHE A 238 4.84 -2.64 11.65
CA PHE A 238 4.01 -3.75 12.10
C PHE A 238 4.81 -5.03 12.31
N ALA A 239 5.71 -5.39 11.38
CA ALA A 239 6.56 -6.57 11.51
C ALA A 239 7.52 -6.45 12.71
N LEU A 240 8.07 -5.26 12.97
CA LEU A 240 8.89 -5.00 14.16
C LEU A 240 8.09 -5.14 15.46
N TRP A 241 6.82 -4.70 15.45
CA TRP A 241 5.92 -4.92 16.58
C TRP A 241 5.65 -6.42 16.80
N CYS A 242 5.36 -7.17 15.74
CA CYS A 242 5.17 -8.63 15.82
C CYS A 242 6.42 -9.33 16.39
N GLU A 243 7.62 -8.97 15.92
CA GLU A 243 8.87 -9.52 16.42
C GLU A 243 9.07 -9.22 17.92
N ALA A 244 8.72 -8.01 18.37
CA ALA A 244 8.79 -7.62 19.79
C ALA A 244 7.80 -8.40 20.66
N GLU A 245 6.63 -8.76 20.11
CA GLU A 245 5.60 -9.57 20.78
C GLU A 245 5.87 -11.09 20.67
N GLY A 246 6.95 -11.50 20.02
CA GLY A 246 7.30 -12.90 19.79
C GLY A 246 6.42 -13.61 18.77
N ILE A 247 5.73 -12.87 17.90
CA ILE A 247 4.90 -13.40 16.81
C ILE A 247 5.81 -13.63 15.60
N ARG A 248 5.95 -14.90 15.18
CA ARG A 248 6.81 -15.24 14.04
C ARG A 248 6.05 -15.11 12.73
N LEU A 249 6.53 -14.24 11.86
CA LEU A 249 5.99 -14.03 10.52
C LEU A 249 6.86 -14.74 9.49
N ASP A 250 6.20 -15.44 8.57
CA ASP A 250 6.78 -15.68 7.24
C ASP A 250 6.30 -14.58 6.28
N ILE A 251 7.03 -14.35 5.20
CA ILE A 251 6.72 -13.30 4.21
C ILE A 251 6.48 -13.91 2.83
N ALA A 252 5.43 -13.42 2.18
CA ALA A 252 5.20 -13.53 0.74
C ALA A 252 4.82 -12.16 0.17
N THR A 253 4.95 -12.00 -1.14
CA THR A 253 4.50 -10.82 -1.87
C THR A 253 3.15 -11.09 -2.53
N GLN A 254 2.42 -10.03 -2.89
CA GLN A 254 1.26 -10.18 -3.77
C GLN A 254 1.60 -10.88 -5.10
N HIS A 255 2.83 -10.73 -5.61
CA HIS A 255 3.25 -11.40 -6.85
C HIS A 255 3.37 -12.92 -6.65
N ASP A 256 3.80 -13.37 -5.46
CA ASP A 256 3.77 -14.79 -5.09
C ASP A 256 2.32 -15.28 -4.99
N LEU A 257 1.43 -14.48 -4.38
CA LEU A 257 0.00 -14.79 -4.31
C LEU A 257 -0.65 -14.84 -5.68
N HIS A 258 -0.22 -14.02 -6.65
CA HIS A 258 -0.68 -14.11 -8.03
C HIS A 258 -0.20 -15.41 -8.70
N ALA A 259 1.09 -15.75 -8.53
CA ALA A 259 1.72 -16.84 -9.26
C ALA A 259 1.37 -18.23 -8.71
N TRP A 260 1.18 -18.36 -7.40
CA TRP A 260 1.06 -19.66 -6.73
C TRP A 260 -0.21 -19.76 -5.87
N PRO A 261 -1.25 -20.47 -6.35
CA PRO A 261 -2.49 -20.68 -5.59
C PRO A 261 -2.26 -21.33 -4.22
N GLU A 262 -1.20 -22.12 -4.08
CA GLU A 262 -0.88 -22.85 -2.86
C GLU A 262 -0.13 -22.02 -1.79
N VAL A 263 0.23 -20.76 -2.07
CA VAL A 263 1.10 -19.98 -1.16
C VAL A 263 0.51 -19.82 0.25
N LEU A 264 -0.83 -19.77 0.36
CA LEU A 264 -1.57 -19.65 1.62
C LEU A 264 -1.82 -20.99 2.31
N ALA A 265 -1.80 -22.10 1.58
CA ALA A 265 -2.25 -23.41 2.06
C ALA A 265 -1.56 -23.91 3.35
N PRO A 266 -0.26 -23.62 3.61
CA PRO A 266 0.39 -24.02 4.86
C PRO A 266 -0.06 -23.25 6.11
N TYR A 267 -0.82 -22.17 5.96
CA TYR A 267 -1.16 -21.26 7.05
C TYR A 267 -2.66 -21.27 7.33
N SER A 268 -3.00 -21.22 8.62
CA SER A 268 -4.37 -20.98 9.06
C SER A 268 -4.72 -19.48 9.07
N ARG A 269 -3.69 -18.62 9.13
CA ARG A 269 -3.84 -17.17 9.22
C ARG A 269 -2.86 -16.44 8.31
N ALA A 270 -3.38 -15.40 7.66
CA ALA A 270 -2.61 -14.48 6.84
C ALA A 270 -2.79 -13.04 7.33
N LEU A 271 -1.81 -12.19 7.04
CA LEU A 271 -1.74 -10.80 7.49
C LEU A 271 -1.48 -9.86 6.31
N ILE A 272 -2.28 -8.80 6.20
CA ILE A 272 -2.04 -7.66 5.29
C ILE A 272 -2.06 -6.38 6.12
N VAL A 273 -1.18 -5.43 5.83
CA VAL A 273 -0.98 -4.22 6.64
C VAL A 273 -0.85 -2.99 5.74
N GLY A 274 -1.45 -1.88 6.17
CA GLY A 274 -1.26 -0.58 5.56
C GLY A 274 -2.08 -0.41 4.30
N HIS A 275 -1.41 -0.29 3.16
CA HIS A 275 -2.04 0.14 1.93
C HIS A 275 -1.94 -0.92 0.83
N ASP A 276 -2.94 -1.78 0.71
CA ASP A 276 -3.05 -2.86 -0.28
C ASP A 276 -4.11 -2.55 -1.36
N GLU A 277 -3.99 -1.40 -2.02
CA GLU A 277 -4.99 -0.88 -2.95
C GLU A 277 -5.03 -1.59 -4.31
N TYR A 278 -3.92 -2.16 -4.76
CA TYR A 278 -3.77 -2.72 -6.10
C TYR A 278 -3.69 -4.26 -6.08
N TRP A 279 -4.68 -4.92 -6.68
CA TRP A 279 -4.80 -6.38 -6.69
C TRP A 279 -5.11 -6.92 -8.08
N THR A 280 -4.62 -8.12 -8.42
CA THR A 280 -5.11 -8.82 -9.61
C THR A 280 -6.30 -9.71 -9.26
N TRP A 281 -6.99 -10.18 -10.29
CA TRP A 281 -8.08 -11.13 -10.14
C TRP A 281 -7.62 -12.45 -9.53
N GLU A 282 -6.47 -12.97 -9.97
CA GLU A 282 -5.87 -14.22 -9.51
C GLU A 282 -5.55 -14.16 -8.01
N MET A 283 -5.00 -13.03 -7.54
CA MET A 283 -4.74 -12.83 -6.12
C MET A 283 -6.02 -12.93 -5.29
N ARG A 284 -7.15 -12.39 -5.81
CA ARG A 284 -8.46 -12.52 -5.16
C ARG A 284 -8.97 -13.96 -5.23
N ASP A 285 -8.86 -14.65 -6.37
CA ASP A 285 -9.28 -16.06 -6.48
C ASP A 285 -8.59 -16.92 -5.42
N HIS A 286 -7.27 -16.82 -5.30
CA HIS A 286 -6.49 -17.62 -4.35
C HIS A 286 -6.79 -17.27 -2.89
N LEU A 287 -6.96 -15.98 -2.58
CA LEU A 287 -7.33 -15.55 -1.23
C LEU A 287 -8.73 -16.05 -0.85
N GLU A 288 -9.68 -15.91 -1.76
CA GLU A 288 -11.07 -16.29 -1.55
C GLU A 288 -11.23 -17.80 -1.36
N ASP A 289 -10.59 -18.60 -2.23
CA ASP A 289 -10.60 -20.05 -2.11
C ASP A 289 -10.01 -20.51 -0.76
N TRP A 290 -8.93 -19.87 -0.32
CA TRP A 290 -8.31 -20.16 0.96
C TRP A 290 -9.19 -19.75 2.16
N VAL A 291 -9.80 -18.57 2.15
CA VAL A 291 -10.75 -18.15 3.19
C VAL A 291 -11.96 -19.09 3.21
N ASP A 292 -12.53 -19.41 2.06
CA ASP A 292 -13.71 -20.28 1.98
C ASP A 292 -13.40 -21.71 2.46
N ALA A 293 -12.14 -22.15 2.33
CA ALA A 293 -11.64 -23.41 2.88
C ALA A 293 -11.39 -23.38 4.40
N GLY A 294 -11.39 -22.21 5.04
CA GLY A 294 -11.21 -22.07 6.50
C GLY A 294 -10.08 -21.14 6.93
N GLY A 295 -9.43 -20.43 6.00
CA GLY A 295 -8.40 -19.44 6.30
C GLY A 295 -8.94 -18.20 7.03
N GLU A 296 -8.10 -17.59 7.85
CA GLU A 296 -8.40 -16.37 8.61
C GLU A 296 -7.51 -15.20 8.16
N LEU A 297 -8.08 -14.19 7.49
CA LEU A 297 -7.33 -13.04 7.01
C LEU A 297 -7.40 -11.87 7.99
N ALA A 298 -6.31 -11.58 8.69
CA ALA A 298 -6.15 -10.37 9.49
C ALA A 298 -5.70 -9.21 8.58
N ARG A 299 -6.60 -8.31 8.21
CA ARG A 299 -6.29 -7.16 7.36
C ARG A 299 -6.31 -5.88 8.18
N PHE A 300 -5.13 -5.32 8.41
CA PHE A 300 -4.92 -4.01 9.03
C PHE A 300 -4.56 -2.97 7.97
N GLY A 301 -5.41 -2.87 6.94
CA GLY A 301 -5.23 -1.95 5.83
C GLY A 301 -6.52 -1.27 5.39
N GLY A 302 -6.39 -0.30 4.50
CA GLY A 302 -7.48 0.50 3.92
C GLY A 302 -7.33 0.64 2.41
N ASN A 303 -8.34 1.26 1.79
CA ASN A 303 -8.40 1.55 0.35
C ASN A 303 -8.32 0.33 -0.58
N PHE A 304 -9.10 -0.73 -0.33
CA PHE A 304 -9.15 -1.86 -1.27
C PHE A 304 -9.95 -1.47 -2.53
N PHE A 305 -9.27 -1.13 -3.63
CA PHE A 305 -9.88 -0.28 -4.67
C PHE A 305 -9.65 -0.73 -6.11
N TRP A 306 -8.40 -0.96 -6.54
CA TRP A 306 -8.06 -1.14 -7.97
C TRP A 306 -7.86 -2.59 -8.37
N GLN A 307 -8.51 -2.98 -9.47
CA GLN A 307 -8.13 -4.14 -10.26
C GLN A 307 -6.91 -3.83 -11.14
N THR A 308 -5.94 -4.74 -11.12
CA THR A 308 -4.72 -4.72 -11.94
C THR A 308 -4.53 -6.03 -12.70
N ARG A 309 -3.58 -6.02 -13.63
CA ARG A 309 -3.05 -7.23 -14.28
C ARG A 309 -1.53 -7.21 -14.21
N LEU A 310 -0.93 -8.40 -14.11
CA LEU A 310 0.52 -8.59 -14.22
C LEU A 310 0.84 -9.25 -15.58
N SER A 311 2.03 -8.98 -16.11
CA SER A 311 2.59 -9.75 -17.22
C SER A 311 2.94 -11.17 -16.78
N ASP A 312 3.06 -12.10 -17.73
CA ASP A 312 3.36 -13.52 -17.45
C ASP A 312 4.69 -13.72 -16.69
N ASP A 313 5.67 -12.84 -16.93
CA ASP A 313 6.97 -12.83 -16.23
C ASP A 313 6.95 -12.04 -14.91
N LEU A 314 5.79 -11.50 -14.53
CA LEU A 314 5.54 -10.71 -13.33
C LEU A 314 6.33 -9.39 -13.24
N THR A 315 6.94 -8.93 -14.34
CA THR A 315 7.79 -7.73 -14.33
C THR A 315 7.05 -6.42 -14.60
N VAL A 316 5.82 -6.48 -15.15
CA VAL A 316 5.01 -5.32 -15.52
C VAL A 316 3.64 -5.39 -14.88
N GLN A 317 3.27 -4.35 -14.14
CA GLN A 317 1.92 -4.13 -13.64
C GLN A 317 1.15 -3.17 -14.54
N THR A 318 -0.10 -3.52 -14.85
CA THR A 318 -1.01 -2.74 -15.68
C THR A 318 -2.24 -2.28 -14.88
N CYS A 319 -2.50 -0.98 -14.92
CA CYS A 319 -3.71 -0.36 -14.39
C CYS A 319 -4.07 0.92 -15.16
N PHE A 320 -5.17 0.89 -15.92
CA PHE A 320 -5.65 2.06 -16.67
C PHE A 320 -6.50 3.01 -15.79
N LYS A 321 -6.91 2.59 -14.59
CA LYS A 321 -7.67 3.41 -13.62
C LYS A 321 -8.87 4.09 -14.30
N THR A 322 -9.01 5.39 -14.14
CA THR A 322 -10.11 6.19 -14.71
C THR A 322 -10.08 6.31 -16.24
N ARG A 323 -9.00 5.87 -16.91
CA ARG A 323 -8.90 5.78 -18.37
C ARG A 323 -9.35 4.42 -18.91
N ALA A 324 -9.67 3.46 -18.04
CA ALA A 324 -9.86 2.08 -18.45
C ALA A 324 -10.98 1.88 -19.50
N GLU A 325 -12.12 2.55 -19.35
CA GLU A 325 -13.21 2.44 -20.34
C GLU A 325 -12.82 2.92 -21.74
N ALA A 326 -11.90 3.89 -21.83
CA ALA A 326 -11.48 4.47 -23.10
C ALA A 326 -10.26 3.76 -23.71
N GLU A 327 -9.37 3.23 -22.87
CA GLU A 327 -8.02 2.84 -23.29
C GLU A 327 -7.64 1.39 -22.95
N ASP A 328 -8.30 0.74 -22.00
CA ASP A 328 -7.91 -0.62 -21.61
C ASP A 328 -8.34 -1.62 -22.69
N PRO A 329 -7.42 -2.40 -23.31
CA PRO A 329 -7.78 -3.41 -24.29
C PRO A 329 -8.72 -4.49 -23.76
N ALA A 330 -8.80 -4.66 -22.43
CA ALA A 330 -9.75 -5.56 -21.79
C ALA A 330 -11.19 -4.99 -21.75
N MET A 331 -11.42 -3.74 -22.15
CA MET A 331 -12.75 -3.14 -22.27
C MET A 331 -13.51 -3.75 -23.45
N THR A 332 -14.19 -4.87 -23.17
CA THR A 332 -15.09 -5.56 -24.10
C THR A 332 -16.36 -5.95 -23.35
N GLU A 333 -17.49 -6.10 -24.06
CA GLU A 333 -18.80 -6.43 -23.44
C GLU A 333 -18.80 -7.67 -22.53
N LYS A 334 -17.82 -8.57 -22.68
CA LYS A 334 -17.75 -9.86 -21.99
C LYS A 334 -16.65 -9.96 -20.93
N SER A 335 -15.82 -8.93 -20.76
CA SER A 335 -14.64 -9.00 -19.91
C SER A 335 -14.88 -8.30 -18.57
N SER A 336 -14.70 -9.06 -17.48
CA SER A 336 -14.62 -8.56 -16.11
C SER A 336 -13.21 -8.11 -15.70
N ARG A 337 -12.24 -8.19 -16.62
CA ARG A 337 -10.82 -7.96 -16.36
C ARG A 337 -10.39 -6.50 -16.59
N LEU A 338 -11.35 -5.57 -16.62
CA LEU A 338 -11.09 -4.14 -16.75
C LEU A 338 -10.25 -3.65 -15.56
N THR A 339 -9.12 -2.99 -15.83
CA THR A 339 -8.22 -2.50 -14.76
C THR A 339 -8.68 -1.15 -14.21
N CYS A 340 -9.83 -1.18 -13.57
CA CYS A 340 -10.55 -0.07 -12.96
C CYS A 340 -10.95 -0.44 -11.53
N TYR A 341 -11.87 0.32 -10.93
CA TYR A 341 -12.44 0.04 -9.60
C TYR A 341 -12.97 -1.40 -9.52
N TRP A 342 -12.74 -2.10 -8.41
CA TRP A 342 -13.39 -3.38 -8.14
C TRP A 342 -14.92 -3.28 -8.11
N ASP A 343 -15.44 -2.14 -7.65
CA ASP A 343 -16.87 -1.86 -7.58
C ASP A 343 -17.45 -1.33 -8.90
N HIS A 344 -16.65 -1.26 -9.97
CA HIS A 344 -17.15 -0.95 -11.29
C HIS A 344 -18.14 -2.04 -11.77
N PRO A 345 -19.33 -1.69 -12.28
CA PRO A 345 -20.34 -2.68 -12.66
C PRO A 345 -19.87 -3.75 -13.65
N GLN A 346 -18.99 -3.39 -14.60
CA GLN A 346 -18.45 -4.35 -15.57
C GLN A 346 -17.46 -5.36 -14.95
N VAL A 347 -16.76 -4.99 -13.87
CA VAL A 347 -15.87 -5.92 -13.16
C VAL A 347 -16.70 -6.99 -12.45
N ASN A 348 -17.90 -6.63 -11.99
CA ASN A 348 -18.90 -7.54 -11.41
C ASN A 348 -18.32 -8.43 -10.30
N ARG A 349 -17.40 -7.86 -9.51
CA ARG A 349 -16.76 -8.50 -8.36
C ARG A 349 -16.44 -7.41 -7.32
N PRO A 350 -17.44 -6.87 -6.62
CA PRO A 350 -17.23 -5.75 -5.71
C PRO A 350 -16.22 -6.10 -4.62
N ALA A 351 -15.52 -5.11 -4.11
CA ALA A 351 -14.48 -5.27 -3.09
C ALA A 351 -15.04 -5.96 -1.81
N THR A 352 -16.27 -5.61 -1.44
CA THR A 352 -16.98 -6.18 -0.28
C THR A 352 -17.18 -7.69 -0.38
N ALA A 353 -17.23 -8.27 -1.58
CA ALA A 353 -17.34 -9.72 -1.75
C ALA A 353 -16.13 -10.46 -1.15
N THR A 354 -14.92 -9.90 -1.27
CA THR A 354 -13.67 -10.47 -0.74
C THR A 354 -13.36 -9.96 0.66
N MET A 355 -13.31 -8.65 0.82
CA MET A 355 -12.76 -8.01 2.02
C MET A 355 -13.83 -7.62 3.05
N GLY A 356 -15.11 -7.83 2.73
CA GLY A 356 -16.25 -7.36 3.52
C GLY A 356 -16.47 -5.85 3.43
N LEU A 357 -15.43 -5.07 3.17
CA LEU A 357 -15.44 -3.61 3.08
C LEU A 357 -14.86 -3.16 1.73
N THR A 358 -15.07 -1.89 1.38
CA THR A 358 -14.56 -1.28 0.16
C THR A 358 -14.08 0.14 0.38
N GLY A 359 -13.03 0.55 -0.32
CA GLY A 359 -12.61 1.95 -0.34
C GLY A 359 -13.65 2.84 -1.03
N SER A 360 -14.51 2.31 -1.92
CA SER A 360 -15.53 3.16 -2.59
C SER A 360 -16.57 3.72 -1.61
N ALA A 361 -16.73 3.08 -0.45
CA ALA A 361 -17.62 3.50 0.63
C ALA A 361 -16.91 4.33 1.72
N GLY A 362 -15.59 4.42 1.65
CA GLY A 362 -14.76 5.19 2.56
C GLY A 362 -13.40 5.38 1.92
N VAL A 363 -13.02 6.60 1.58
CA VAL A 363 -11.67 6.85 1.07
C VAL A 363 -10.91 7.59 2.15
N TYR A 364 -11.15 8.88 2.36
CA TYR A 364 -10.25 9.66 3.22
C TYR A 364 -10.78 9.96 4.62
N ALA A 365 -9.85 9.91 5.57
CA ALA A 365 -10.02 10.41 6.91
C ALA A 365 -8.72 11.06 7.41
N GLY A 366 -8.82 12.13 8.19
CA GLY A 366 -7.62 12.76 8.73
C GLY A 366 -6.72 13.42 7.68
N TRP A 367 -7.13 13.55 6.41
CA TRP A 367 -6.28 14.03 5.32
C TRP A 367 -6.95 15.20 4.57
N SER A 368 -6.19 16.27 4.32
CA SER A 368 -6.69 17.53 3.77
C SER A 368 -7.90 18.09 4.55
N ARG A 369 -9.08 18.17 3.93
CA ARG A 369 -10.38 18.50 4.54
C ARG A 369 -11.32 17.31 4.64
N CYS A 370 -10.85 16.12 4.29
CA CYS A 370 -11.65 14.92 4.35
C CYS A 370 -11.63 14.35 5.77
N ALA A 371 -12.70 14.65 6.52
CA ALA A 371 -12.85 14.27 7.93
C ALA A 371 -11.58 14.59 8.76
N ALA A 372 -10.89 15.68 8.45
CA ALA A 372 -9.57 15.99 9.01
C ALA A 372 -9.62 16.27 10.52
N HIS A 373 -10.73 16.84 10.99
CA HIS A 373 -11.03 17.06 12.41
C HIS A 373 -12.00 16.00 12.98
N GLY A 374 -12.05 14.82 12.35
CA GLY A 374 -12.87 13.70 12.79
C GLY A 374 -12.36 13.06 14.09
N SER A 375 -12.91 11.90 14.44
CA SER A 375 -12.59 11.16 15.67
C SER A 375 -11.12 10.76 15.78
N GLY A 376 -10.42 10.55 14.64
CA GLY A 376 -9.06 10.01 14.59
C GLY A 376 -8.97 8.54 15.01
N GLY A 377 -10.08 7.90 15.34
CA GLY A 377 -10.15 6.49 15.73
C GLY A 377 -11.52 5.90 15.43
N PHE A 378 -11.71 4.62 15.69
CA PHE A 378 -12.98 3.94 15.47
C PHE A 378 -13.89 4.07 16.69
N THR A 379 -15.06 4.73 16.53
CA THR A 379 -16.13 4.65 17.54
C THR A 379 -16.62 3.21 17.65
N ILE A 380 -16.61 2.65 18.85
CA ILE A 380 -16.99 1.27 19.14
C ILE A 380 -18.49 1.15 19.32
N TRP A 381 -19.12 0.26 18.56
CA TRP A 381 -20.56 -0.02 18.63
C TRP A 381 -20.89 -1.37 19.27
N ARG A 382 -19.91 -2.28 19.33
CA ARG A 382 -20.07 -3.63 19.91
C ARG A 382 -18.92 -3.93 20.89
N PRO A 383 -18.93 -3.36 22.11
CA PRO A 383 -17.84 -3.54 23.08
C PRO A 383 -17.71 -4.99 23.57
N ASP A 384 -18.76 -5.80 23.47
CA ASP A 384 -18.73 -7.23 23.81
C ASP A 384 -18.13 -8.12 22.71
N HIS A 385 -17.79 -7.55 21.55
CA HIS A 385 -17.18 -8.30 20.46
C HIS A 385 -15.78 -8.79 20.86
N TRP A 386 -15.45 -10.04 20.52
CA TRP A 386 -14.23 -10.72 20.97
C TRP A 386 -12.94 -9.97 20.65
N SER A 387 -12.92 -9.22 19.54
CA SER A 387 -11.74 -8.49 19.08
C SER A 387 -11.39 -7.29 19.97
N VAL A 388 -12.38 -6.71 20.64
CA VAL A 388 -12.21 -5.53 21.52
C VAL A 388 -12.35 -5.89 23.01
N ALA A 389 -12.53 -7.16 23.34
CA ALA A 389 -12.57 -7.63 24.73
C ALA A 389 -11.29 -7.24 25.49
N ASP A 390 -11.44 -6.91 26.77
CA ASP A 390 -10.37 -6.47 27.68
C ASP A 390 -9.61 -5.19 27.26
N THR A 391 -10.11 -4.44 26.27
CA THR A 391 -9.57 -3.10 25.96
C THR A 391 -10.00 -2.05 26.98
N GLY A 392 -11.08 -2.32 27.72
CA GLY A 392 -11.75 -1.36 28.59
C GLY A 392 -12.67 -0.38 27.88
N LEU A 393 -12.79 -0.46 26.54
CA LEU A 393 -13.65 0.41 25.75
C LEU A 393 -15.11 -0.04 25.82
N GLY A 394 -16.02 0.92 26.03
CA GLY A 394 -17.46 0.75 26.01
C GLY A 394 -18.11 1.18 24.70
N TYR A 395 -19.45 1.08 24.66
CA TYR A 395 -20.24 1.59 23.55
C TYR A 395 -20.09 3.11 23.43
N GLY A 396 -19.67 3.58 22.25
CA GLY A 396 -19.44 4.99 21.95
C GLY A 396 -18.01 5.48 22.22
N ASP A 397 -17.17 4.69 22.90
CA ASP A 397 -15.75 5.02 23.08
C ASP A 397 -14.99 4.91 21.76
N VAL A 398 -13.86 5.62 21.65
CA VAL A 398 -13.09 5.72 20.40
C VAL A 398 -11.75 5.02 20.54
N LEU A 399 -11.57 3.92 19.80
CA LEU A 399 -10.31 3.18 19.73
C LEU A 399 -9.26 3.97 18.92
N GLY A 400 -8.11 4.24 19.54
CA GLY A 400 -6.91 4.76 18.87
C GLY A 400 -6.97 6.21 18.39
N ALA A 401 -7.89 7.02 18.93
CA ALA A 401 -8.03 8.45 18.60
C ALA A 401 -6.74 9.25 18.82
N ALA A 402 -6.03 8.99 19.93
CA ALA A 402 -4.81 9.68 20.29
C ALA A 402 -3.67 9.38 19.30
N SER A 403 -3.56 8.13 18.86
CA SER A 403 -2.58 7.68 17.85
C SER A 403 -3.02 7.90 16.40
N ARG A 404 -4.25 8.37 16.16
CA ARG A 404 -4.83 8.62 14.84
C ARG A 404 -4.87 7.40 13.92
N ILE A 405 -5.29 6.25 14.44
CA ILE A 405 -5.34 5.00 13.65
C ILE A 405 -6.40 4.99 12.55
N PHE A 406 -7.39 5.89 12.63
CA PHE A 406 -8.39 6.09 11.60
C PHE A 406 -7.95 7.26 10.74
N GLY A 407 -7.21 6.99 9.67
CA GLY A 407 -6.58 8.05 8.92
C GLY A 407 -5.95 7.64 7.61
N TYR A 408 -5.58 8.68 6.85
CA TYR A 408 -5.17 8.62 5.45
C TYR A 408 -6.27 8.05 4.59
N GLU A 409 -6.34 6.73 4.48
CA GLU A 409 -7.40 6.03 3.79
C GLU A 409 -7.99 4.90 4.65
N VAL A 410 -9.29 4.68 4.48
CA VAL A 410 -10.09 3.70 5.21
C VAL A 410 -10.87 2.81 4.24
N ASP A 411 -11.54 1.77 4.73
CA ASP A 411 -12.53 1.02 3.96
C ASP A 411 -13.87 1.04 4.70
N GLY A 412 -14.96 1.20 3.97
CA GLY A 412 -16.31 1.31 4.50
C GLY A 412 -17.27 0.28 3.93
N ILE A 413 -18.54 0.45 4.27
CA ILE A 413 -19.65 -0.28 3.65
C ILE A 413 -20.93 0.57 3.74
N ASP A 414 -21.89 0.34 2.84
CA ASP A 414 -23.23 0.87 3.05
C ASP A 414 -23.91 0.17 4.24
N TYR A 415 -24.60 0.91 5.09
CA TYR A 415 -25.13 0.41 6.35
C TYR A 415 -26.42 1.09 6.78
N THR A 416 -27.17 0.41 7.65
CA THR A 416 -28.35 0.94 8.33
C THR A 416 -28.15 0.94 9.84
N MET A 417 -28.87 1.83 10.53
CA MET A 417 -28.87 1.88 11.99
C MET A 417 -30.18 1.28 12.51
N THR A 418 -30.09 0.22 13.30
CA THR A 418 -31.24 -0.43 13.93
C THR A 418 -31.01 -0.47 15.44
N HIS A 419 -31.92 0.13 16.21
CA HIS A 419 -31.82 0.21 17.68
C HIS A 419 -30.46 0.69 18.21
N GLY A 420 -29.83 1.64 17.51
CA GLY A 420 -28.54 2.19 17.92
C GLY A 420 -27.32 1.34 17.53
N LEU A 421 -27.48 0.34 16.66
CA LEU A 421 -26.38 -0.47 16.17
C LEU A 421 -26.26 -0.39 14.63
N PRO A 422 -25.04 -0.34 14.09
CA PRO A 422 -24.81 -0.41 12.64
C PRO A 422 -24.91 -1.85 12.15
N HIS A 423 -25.56 -2.01 11.00
CA HIS A 423 -25.72 -3.27 10.27
C HIS A 423 -25.46 -3.04 8.78
N PRO A 424 -24.75 -3.94 8.08
CA PRO A 424 -24.56 -3.79 6.64
C PRO A 424 -25.91 -3.68 5.92
N ALA A 425 -26.00 -2.79 4.93
CA ALA A 425 -27.21 -2.61 4.14
C ALA A 425 -27.48 -3.84 3.26
N ALA A 426 -28.75 -4.08 2.95
CA ALA A 426 -29.12 -5.10 1.98
C ALA A 426 -28.53 -4.73 0.60
N GLY A 427 -27.91 -5.70 -0.08
CA GLY A 427 -27.31 -5.46 -1.39
C GLY A 427 -25.88 -4.88 -1.38
N ALA A 428 -25.22 -4.81 -0.22
CA ALA A 428 -23.84 -4.32 -0.10
C ALA A 428 -22.75 -5.21 -0.76
N GLY A 429 -23.11 -6.19 -1.59
CA GLY A 429 -22.17 -7.05 -2.33
C GLY A 429 -21.49 -8.17 -1.53
N LEU A 430 -21.86 -8.36 -0.26
CA LEU A 430 -21.33 -9.41 0.62
C LEU A 430 -21.70 -10.82 0.12
N GLN A 431 -20.80 -11.77 0.34
CA GLN A 431 -20.98 -13.22 0.07
C GLN A 431 -21.08 -14.03 1.39
N GLY A 432 -21.31 -13.36 2.50
CA GLY A 432 -21.35 -13.93 3.85
C GLY A 432 -21.80 -12.90 4.88
N ASP A 433 -21.63 -13.21 6.16
CA ASP A 433 -22.13 -12.38 7.27
C ASP A 433 -21.07 -11.38 7.74
N LEU A 434 -21.44 -10.10 7.84
CA LEU A 434 -20.56 -9.04 8.33
C LEU A 434 -21.09 -8.42 9.62
N THR A 435 -20.24 -8.38 10.64
CA THR A 435 -20.48 -7.71 11.91
C THR A 435 -19.62 -6.44 12.00
N ILE A 436 -20.28 -5.28 11.98
CA ILE A 436 -19.64 -3.98 12.22
C ILE A 436 -19.33 -3.86 13.71
N VAL A 437 -18.05 -3.70 14.06
CA VAL A 437 -17.56 -3.57 15.45
C VAL A 437 -17.29 -2.11 15.79
N GLY A 438 -16.58 -1.40 14.90
CA GLY A 438 -16.28 0.02 15.01
C GLY A 438 -16.56 0.75 13.70
N LEU A 439 -17.02 1.99 13.78
CA LEU A 439 -17.38 2.79 12.60
C LEU A 439 -17.16 4.27 12.88
N SER A 440 -16.56 5.00 11.95
CA SER A 440 -16.48 6.46 12.00
C SER A 440 -16.66 7.09 10.61
N PRO A 441 -17.13 8.35 10.52
CA PRO A 441 -17.34 8.99 9.23
C PRO A 441 -16.04 9.22 8.45
N ALA A 442 -16.11 9.03 7.13
CA ALA A 442 -15.05 9.31 6.17
C ALA A 442 -15.65 10.00 4.94
N THR A 443 -14.83 10.55 4.06
CA THR A 443 -15.33 11.26 2.87
C THR A 443 -14.31 11.29 1.74
N THR A 444 -14.79 11.22 0.50
CA THR A 444 -14.00 11.47 -0.73
C THR A 444 -13.96 12.94 -1.12
N LEU A 445 -14.64 13.80 -0.36
CA LEU A 445 -14.80 15.22 -0.69
C LEU A 445 -14.08 16.10 0.33
N ALA A 446 -13.18 16.95 -0.15
CA ALA A 446 -12.52 17.96 0.66
C ALA A 446 -13.44 19.18 0.80
N HIS A 447 -14.16 19.26 1.93
CA HIS A 447 -15.11 20.35 2.16
C HIS A 447 -14.42 21.72 2.27
N SER A 448 -15.05 22.74 1.67
CA SER A 448 -14.60 24.13 1.68
C SER A 448 -15.79 25.07 1.93
N THR A 449 -15.54 26.13 2.69
CA THR A 449 -16.51 27.21 2.95
C THR A 449 -16.36 28.39 1.99
N GLY A 450 -15.26 28.44 1.23
CA GLY A 450 -15.01 29.44 0.19
C GLY A 450 -13.60 29.35 -0.41
N PRO A 451 -13.24 30.23 -1.36
CA PRO A 451 -11.92 30.22 -1.99
C PRO A 451 -10.72 30.35 -1.03
N GLU A 452 -10.94 30.83 0.19
CA GLU A 452 -9.92 30.95 1.23
C GLU A 452 -9.45 29.62 1.83
N ASP A 453 -10.31 28.59 1.82
CA ASP A 453 -10.05 27.28 2.40
C ASP A 453 -10.22 26.10 1.42
N ALA A 454 -10.47 26.43 0.15
CA ALA A 454 -10.56 25.47 -0.94
C ALA A 454 -9.27 24.65 -1.09
N ASP A 455 -9.46 23.34 -1.26
CA ASP A 455 -8.40 22.38 -1.58
C ASP A 455 -8.32 22.17 -3.09
N ALA A 456 -7.15 22.46 -3.67
CA ALA A 456 -6.91 22.27 -5.09
C ALA A 456 -6.38 20.87 -5.44
N PHE A 457 -6.04 20.06 -4.43
CA PHE A 457 -5.49 18.72 -4.65
C PHE A 457 -6.58 17.64 -4.61
N ILE A 458 -7.25 17.42 -3.49
CA ILE A 458 -8.36 16.44 -3.42
C ILE A 458 -9.63 17.06 -4.00
N GLY A 459 -10.05 18.20 -3.45
CA GLY A 459 -11.23 18.93 -3.94
C GLY A 459 -12.48 18.03 -4.01
N THR A 460 -13.09 17.97 -5.20
CA THR A 460 -14.27 17.12 -5.49
C THR A 460 -13.97 15.95 -6.42
N LEU A 461 -12.75 15.84 -6.96
CA LEU A 461 -12.44 14.95 -8.08
C LEU A 461 -12.74 13.49 -7.75
N ASP A 462 -12.25 12.99 -6.62
CA ASP A 462 -12.46 11.58 -6.25
C ASP A 462 -13.94 11.26 -6.00
N ALA A 463 -14.73 12.21 -5.47
CA ALA A 463 -16.18 12.04 -5.32
C ALA A 463 -16.89 12.01 -6.68
N GLU A 464 -16.45 12.81 -7.64
CA GLU A 464 -16.98 12.82 -9.02
C GLU A 464 -16.59 11.53 -9.76
N GLU A 465 -15.37 11.04 -9.57
CA GLU A 465 -14.92 9.77 -10.15
C GLU A 465 -15.71 8.57 -9.60
N VAL A 466 -15.87 8.46 -8.28
CA VAL A 466 -16.70 7.41 -7.68
C VAL A 466 -18.15 7.53 -8.18
N ALA A 467 -18.71 8.74 -8.26
CA ALA A 467 -20.03 8.96 -8.83
C ALA A 467 -20.13 8.48 -10.30
N GLN A 468 -19.12 8.75 -11.12
CA GLN A 468 -19.09 8.32 -12.51
C GLN A 468 -18.95 6.80 -12.64
N PHE A 469 -17.99 6.19 -11.96
CA PHE A 469 -17.61 4.79 -12.21
C PHE A 469 -18.41 3.78 -11.39
N VAL A 470 -18.91 4.17 -10.20
CA VAL A 470 -19.74 3.28 -9.35
C VAL A 470 -21.23 3.54 -9.58
N HIS A 471 -21.63 4.79 -9.81
CA HIS A 471 -23.04 5.16 -10.01
C HIS A 471 -23.41 5.53 -11.46
N GLY A 472 -22.45 5.48 -12.38
CA GLY A 472 -22.65 5.62 -13.83
C GLY A 472 -22.80 7.05 -14.36
N LYS A 473 -22.82 8.06 -13.48
CA LYS A 473 -23.00 9.47 -13.87
C LYS A 473 -22.63 10.44 -12.76
N VAL A 474 -22.15 11.62 -13.13
CA VAL A 474 -21.92 12.75 -12.22
C VAL A 474 -23.17 13.63 -12.12
N THR A 475 -23.90 13.54 -11.00
CA THR A 475 -25.02 14.42 -10.64
C THR A 475 -24.92 14.82 -9.18
N PRO A 476 -25.63 15.87 -8.71
CA PRO A 476 -25.65 16.22 -7.29
C PRO A 476 -26.08 15.06 -6.36
N GLU A 477 -26.97 14.19 -6.85
CA GLU A 477 -27.42 12.99 -6.14
C GLU A 477 -26.29 11.96 -6.02
N THR A 478 -25.65 11.58 -7.12
CA THR A 478 -24.60 10.55 -7.12
C THR A 478 -23.32 11.04 -6.44
N ILE A 479 -22.97 12.33 -6.54
CA ILE A 479 -21.92 12.95 -5.72
C ILE A 479 -22.28 12.86 -4.23
N GLY A 480 -23.55 13.09 -3.88
CA GLY A 480 -24.02 12.95 -2.51
C GLY A 480 -23.81 11.54 -1.97
N LEU A 481 -24.08 10.52 -2.78
CA LEU A 481 -23.83 9.11 -2.44
C LEU A 481 -22.33 8.82 -2.32
N ALA A 482 -21.52 9.27 -3.28
CA ALA A 482 -20.08 9.03 -3.32
C ALA A 482 -19.29 9.77 -2.23
N SER A 483 -19.76 10.94 -1.79
CA SER A 483 -19.02 11.82 -0.86
C SER A 483 -19.21 11.48 0.61
N ARG A 484 -20.35 10.91 1.01
CA ARG A 484 -20.65 10.64 2.43
C ARG A 484 -20.37 9.18 2.77
N GLY A 485 -19.12 8.92 3.14
CA GLY A 485 -18.63 7.59 3.45
C GLY A 485 -18.45 7.30 4.94
N ASN A 486 -17.83 6.18 5.21
CA ASN A 486 -17.45 5.71 6.53
C ASN A 486 -16.18 4.86 6.43
N GLY A 487 -15.45 4.74 7.52
CA GLY A 487 -14.47 3.68 7.70
C GLY A 487 -14.96 2.72 8.78
N VAL A 488 -14.76 1.43 8.56
CA VAL A 488 -15.32 0.35 9.38
C VAL A 488 -14.24 -0.62 9.83
N MET A 489 -14.32 -1.00 11.10
CA MET A 489 -13.66 -2.18 11.64
C MET A 489 -14.70 -3.29 11.78
N ALA A 490 -14.52 -4.42 11.10
CA ALA A 490 -15.51 -5.48 11.02
C ALA A 490 -14.93 -6.89 11.02
N GLU A 491 -15.73 -7.84 11.50
CA GLU A 491 -15.57 -9.27 11.24
C GLU A 491 -16.48 -9.64 10.05
N TYR A 492 -15.91 -10.25 9.02
CA TYR A 492 -16.62 -10.77 7.85
C TYR A 492 -16.41 -12.28 7.73
N ARG A 493 -17.47 -13.07 7.85
CA ARG A 493 -17.43 -14.52 7.76
C ARG A 493 -17.97 -14.98 6.42
N ARG A 494 -17.16 -15.72 5.67
CA ARG A 494 -17.52 -16.33 4.38
C ARG A 494 -16.93 -17.74 4.28
N GLY A 495 -17.67 -18.63 3.62
CA GLY A 495 -17.35 -20.06 3.58
C GLY A 495 -17.13 -20.63 4.97
N LYS A 496 -15.97 -21.25 5.21
CA LYS A 496 -15.57 -21.79 6.52
C LYS A 496 -14.64 -20.88 7.32
N GLY A 497 -14.15 -19.81 6.71
CA GLY A 497 -13.16 -18.91 7.27
C GLY A 497 -13.73 -17.53 7.58
N ALA A 498 -12.84 -16.56 7.69
CA ALA A 498 -13.20 -15.19 8.00
C ALA A 498 -12.12 -14.18 7.60
N VAL A 499 -12.53 -12.94 7.44
CA VAL A 499 -11.69 -11.75 7.33
C VAL A 499 -11.98 -10.84 8.52
N PHE A 500 -10.97 -10.50 9.30
CA PHE A 500 -11.06 -9.37 10.22
C PHE A 500 -10.45 -8.17 9.52
N ASN A 501 -11.29 -7.23 9.11
CA ASN A 501 -10.87 -6.04 8.39
C ASN A 501 -10.90 -4.84 9.33
N ALA A 502 -9.73 -4.30 9.68
CA ALA A 502 -9.62 -3.10 10.49
C ALA A 502 -9.86 -1.81 9.67
N GLY A 503 -9.88 -1.90 8.34
CA GLY A 503 -10.36 -0.83 7.44
C GLY A 503 -9.63 0.49 7.57
N SER A 504 -8.31 0.51 7.83
CA SER A 504 -7.50 1.72 7.77
C SER A 504 -6.02 1.46 7.49
N CYS A 505 -5.43 2.30 6.64
CA CYS A 505 -3.99 2.33 6.36
C CYS A 505 -3.16 2.69 7.59
N GLU A 506 -3.73 3.49 8.51
CA GLU A 506 -3.00 4.07 9.64
C GLU A 506 -3.12 3.30 10.94
N TRP A 507 -3.64 2.06 10.91
CA TRP A 507 -3.66 1.19 12.09
C TRP A 507 -2.29 1.08 12.76
N VAL A 508 -1.23 1.03 11.94
CA VAL A 508 0.16 0.93 12.39
C VAL A 508 0.61 2.12 13.24
N ALA A 509 -0.02 3.30 13.12
CA ALA A 509 0.28 4.46 13.96
C ALA A 509 0.06 4.16 15.45
N GLY A 510 -0.95 3.33 15.78
CA GLY A 510 -1.19 2.88 17.15
C GLY A 510 -0.09 1.97 17.68
N LEU A 511 0.45 1.08 16.83
CA LEU A 511 1.57 0.21 17.21
C LEU A 511 2.88 0.99 17.39
N ILE A 512 3.13 1.98 16.53
CA ILE A 512 4.27 2.90 16.66
C ILE A 512 4.15 3.70 17.98
N ALA A 513 2.96 4.19 18.29
CA ALA A 513 2.68 4.97 19.50
C ALA A 513 2.58 4.13 20.78
N ARG A 514 2.58 2.79 20.68
CA ARG A 514 2.32 1.86 21.80
C ARG A 514 0.97 2.13 22.47
N ASP A 515 -0.06 2.38 21.67
CA ASP A 515 -1.43 2.56 22.13
C ASP A 515 -1.97 1.22 22.66
N GLY A 516 -2.13 1.13 23.98
CA GLY A 516 -2.44 -0.12 24.69
C GLY A 516 -3.69 -0.84 24.18
N PRO A 517 -4.87 -0.18 24.10
CA PRO A 517 -6.06 -0.74 23.48
C PRO A 517 -5.83 -1.23 22.03
N VAL A 518 -5.12 -0.47 21.19
CA VAL A 518 -4.85 -0.86 19.79
C VAL A 518 -3.96 -2.11 19.73
N GLU A 519 -2.89 -2.15 20.53
CA GLU A 519 -2.04 -3.34 20.63
C GLU A 519 -2.84 -4.55 21.13
N GLN A 520 -3.75 -4.35 22.10
CA GLN A 520 -4.59 -5.43 22.64
C GLN A 520 -5.53 -6.02 21.57
N VAL A 521 -6.21 -5.16 20.80
CA VAL A 521 -7.03 -5.61 19.65
C VAL A 521 -6.16 -6.36 18.64
N THR A 522 -4.99 -5.82 18.31
CA THR A 522 -4.06 -6.43 17.36
C THR A 522 -3.61 -7.81 17.80
N ARG A 523 -3.18 -7.99 19.08
CA ARG A 523 -2.80 -9.29 19.64
C ARG A 523 -3.94 -10.30 19.58
N ARG A 524 -5.18 -9.87 19.88
CA ARG A 524 -6.36 -10.74 19.86
C ARG A 524 -6.64 -11.25 18.45
N ILE A 525 -6.59 -10.38 17.45
CA ILE A 525 -6.80 -10.77 16.06
C ILE A 525 -5.67 -11.71 15.60
N LEU A 526 -4.41 -11.45 15.95
CA LEU A 526 -3.28 -12.24 15.47
C LEU A 526 -3.04 -13.55 16.21
N ARG A 527 -3.49 -13.72 17.46
CA ARG A 527 -3.24 -14.94 18.26
C ARG A 527 -4.48 -15.58 18.87
N GLY A 528 -5.57 -14.82 19.00
CA GLY A 528 -6.80 -15.31 19.59
C GLY A 528 -7.57 -16.23 18.64
N PRO A 529 -8.49 -17.04 19.17
CA PRO A 529 -9.44 -17.78 18.35
C PRO A 529 -10.48 -16.81 17.75
N TRP A 530 -10.78 -16.94 16.46
CA TRP A 530 -11.86 -16.17 15.82
C TRP A 530 -13.18 -16.94 15.90
N ARG A 531 -13.43 -17.64 17.00
CA ARG A 531 -14.66 -18.39 17.23
C ARG A 531 -15.20 -17.99 18.60
N GLY A 532 -16.43 -17.50 18.60
CA GLY A 532 -17.33 -17.58 19.76
C GLY A 532 -18.03 -18.93 19.76
#